data_AF-A0A1F3SQR4-F1
#
_entry.id   AF-A0A1F3SQR4-F1
#
_cell.length_a   1.000
_cell.length_b   1.000
_cell.length_c   1.000
_cell.angle_alpha   90.00
_cell.angle_beta   90.00
_cell.angle_gamma   90.00
#
_symmetry.space_group_name_H-M   'P 1'
#
loop_
_entity.id
_entity.type
_entity.pdbx_description
1 polymer ?
#
loop_
_entity_poly.entity_id
_entity_poly.type
_entity_poly.pdbx_seq_one_letter_code
_entity_poly.pdbx_strand_id
1 'polypeptide(L)'
;MGLSFWHLLIIMFIVLVLFGPSRLPGLGKSLGEAIRGFKKGLSEDEIDVTSNSRKEQIREGDTRSTQTQSEINRETKKDSV
;
A
#
# COMPACT_ATOMS: atom_id res chain seq x y z
N MET A 1 -28.11 4.28 -30.60
CA MET A 1 -26.82 5.00 -30.51
C MET A 1 -26.44 5.11 -29.04
N GLY A 2 -25.91 4.03 -28.46
CA GLY A 2 -25.61 3.96 -27.02
C GLY A 2 -24.23 4.53 -26.70
N LEU A 3 -23.99 4.80 -25.42
CA LEU A 3 -22.70 5.21 -24.87
C LEU A 3 -21.66 4.11 -25.11
N SER A 4 -21.07 4.11 -26.30
CA SER A 4 -19.96 3.23 -26.63
C SER A 4 -18.75 3.62 -25.79
N PHE A 5 -17.93 2.64 -25.41
CA PHE A 5 -16.68 2.81 -24.65
C PHE A 5 -15.80 3.95 -25.19
N TRP A 6 -15.84 4.17 -26.50
CA TRP A 6 -15.16 5.28 -27.18
C TRP A 6 -15.57 6.69 -26.67
N HIS A 7 -16.84 6.90 -26.31
CA HIS A 7 -17.33 8.17 -25.76
C HIS A 7 -16.84 8.39 -24.34
N LEU A 8 -16.78 7.33 -23.51
CA LEU A 8 -16.25 7.45 -22.16
C LEU A 8 -14.76 7.82 -22.19
N LEU A 9 -14.00 7.24 -23.14
CA LEU A 9 -12.59 7.55 -23.33
C LEU A 9 -12.35 9.01 -23.75
N ILE A 10 -13.18 9.55 -24.65
CA ILE A 10 -13.07 10.94 -25.11
C ILE A 10 -13.32 11.93 -23.96
N ILE A 11 -14.33 11.65 -23.12
CA ILE A 11 -14.66 12.48 -21.96
C ILE A 11 -13.53 12.39 -20.92
N MET A 12 -13.02 11.19 -20.65
CA MET A 12 -11.87 10.97 -19.76
C MET A 12 -10.66 11.78 -20.21
N PHE A 13 -10.38 11.81 -21.51
CA PHE A 13 -9.26 12.56 -22.07
C PHE A 13 -9.42 14.07 -21.84
N ILE A 14 -10.60 14.62 -22.09
CA ILE A 14 -10.89 16.04 -21.84
C ILE A 14 -10.71 16.39 -20.36
N VAL A 15 -11.21 15.55 -19.46
CA VAL A 15 -11.02 15.74 -18.00
C VAL A 15 -9.54 15.69 -17.63
N LEU A 16 -8.76 14.78 -18.22
CA LEU A 16 -7.30 14.70 -18.01
C LEU A 16 -6.58 15.99 -18.42
N VAL A 17 -6.99 16.61 -19.52
CA VAL A 17 -6.38 17.85 -20.02
C VAL A 17 -6.73 19.02 -19.11
N LEU A 18 -7.97 19.10 -18.62
CA LEU A 18 -8.43 20.18 -17.74
C LEU A 18 -7.87 20.07 -16.32
N PHE A 19 -7.90 18.88 -15.73
CA PHE A 19 -7.46 18.64 -14.35
C PHE A 19 -5.96 18.30 -14.26
N GLY A 20 -5.36 17.87 -15.37
CA GLY A 20 -4.02 17.31 -15.41
C GLY A 20 -3.97 15.89 -14.83
N PRO A 21 -3.19 14.96 -15.42
CA PRO A 21 -3.08 13.59 -14.93
C PRO A 21 -2.51 13.50 -13.51
N SER A 22 -1.78 14.51 -13.02
CA SER A 22 -1.22 14.52 -11.67
C SER A 22 -2.26 14.67 -10.55
N ARG A 23 -3.46 15.19 -10.83
CA ARG A 23 -4.49 15.42 -9.81
C ARG A 23 -5.36 14.18 -9.57
N LEU A 24 -5.54 13.34 -10.59
CA LEU A 24 -6.32 12.10 -10.51
C LEU A 24 -5.82 11.06 -9.49
N PRO A 25 -4.51 10.73 -9.39
CA PRO A 25 -4.06 9.74 -8.42
C PRO A 25 -4.22 10.21 -6.98
N GLY A 26 -4.10 11.52 -6.72
CA GLY A 26 -4.35 12.09 -5.39
C GLY A 26 -5.82 11.97 -4.98
N LEU A 27 -6.73 12.41 -5.86
CA LEU A 27 -8.18 12.31 -5.63
C LEU A 27 -8.65 10.85 -5.58
N GLY A 28 -8.17 10.02 -6.51
CA GLY A 28 -8.47 8.59 -6.57
C GLY A 28 -7.97 7.81 -5.37
N LYS A 29 -6.84 8.19 -4.76
CA LYS A 29 -6.36 7.58 -3.52
C LYS A 29 -7.32 7.88 -2.36
N SER A 30 -7.71 9.15 -2.17
CA SER A 30 -8.64 9.54 -1.10
C SER A 30 -10.03 8.91 -1.27
N LEU A 31 -10.57 8.95 -2.50
CA LEU A 31 -11.85 8.35 -2.82
C LEU A 31 -11.80 6.81 -2.75
N GLY A 32 -10.70 6.22 -3.19
CA GLY A 32 -10.47 4.77 -3.12
C GLY A 32 -10.34 4.25 -1.70
N GLU A 33 -9.69 5.00 -0.81
CA GLU A 33 -9.65 4.69 0.62
C GLU A 33 -11.05 4.77 1.25
N ALA A 34 -11.85 5.78 0.91
CA ALA A 34 -13.24 5.91 1.36
C ALA A 34 -14.13 4.76 0.85
N ILE A 35 -14.06 4.44 -0.45
CA ILE A 35 -14.82 3.34 -1.05
C ILE A 35 -14.38 1.99 -0.46
N ARG A 36 -13.08 1.80 -0.17
CA ARG A 36 -12.58 0.56 0.44
C ARG A 36 -13.04 0.41 1.89
N GLY A 37 -13.09 1.51 2.65
CA GLY A 37 -13.70 1.53 3.99
C GLY A 37 -15.20 1.24 3.94
N PHE A 38 -15.92 1.85 2.99
CA PHE A 38 -17.34 1.60 2.76
C PHE A 38 -17.61 0.13 2.41
N LYS A 39 -16.87 -0.44 1.45
CA LYS A 39 -16.98 -1.85 1.09
C LYS A 39 -16.67 -2.76 2.28
N LYS A 40 -15.64 -2.44 3.07
CA LYS A 40 -15.29 -3.22 4.26
C LYS A 40 -16.43 -3.21 5.27
N GLY A 41 -16.99 -2.03 5.58
CA GLY A 41 -18.14 -1.91 6.49
C GLY A 41 -19.37 -2.69 6.00
N LEU A 42 -19.68 -2.62 4.70
CA LEU A 42 -20.78 -3.41 4.11
C LEU A 42 -20.51 -4.93 4.15
N SER A 43 -19.25 -5.36 4.02
CA SER A 43 -18.88 -6.79 4.10
C SER A 43 -18.78 -7.31 5.54
N GLU A 44 -18.51 -6.44 6.51
CA GLU A 44 -18.41 -6.78 7.94
C GLU A 44 -19.80 -7.02 8.56
N ASP A 45 -20.84 -6.37 8.02
CA ASP A 45 -22.25 -6.65 8.37
C ASP A 45 -22.79 -7.97 7.79
N GLU A 46 -22.17 -8.55 6.74
CA GLU A 46 -22.66 -9.79 6.12
C GLU A 46 -22.02 -11.08 6.66
N ILE A 47 -20.72 -11.15 7.01
CA ILE A 47 -20.10 -12.43 7.41
C ILE A 47 -18.87 -12.24 8.33
N ASP A 48 -19.05 -12.41 9.65
CA ASP A 48 -17.97 -12.71 10.62
C ASP A 48 -17.52 -14.18 10.51
N VAL A 49 -17.02 -14.61 9.35
CA VAL A 49 -16.29 -15.88 9.15
C VAL A 49 -15.79 -15.94 7.69
N THR A 50 -14.76 -15.15 7.35
CA THR A 50 -13.69 -15.49 6.36
C THR A 50 -13.06 -14.20 5.82
N SER A 51 -11.90 -13.81 6.34
CA SER A 51 -10.79 -13.22 5.57
C SER A 51 -9.75 -12.61 6.50
N ASN A 52 -9.12 -13.45 7.32
CA ASN A 52 -7.76 -13.15 7.72
C ASN A 52 -6.85 -13.38 6.49
N SER A 53 -6.63 -12.35 5.69
CA SER A 53 -5.60 -12.38 4.65
C SER A 53 -4.81 -11.08 4.62
N ARG A 54 -3.63 -11.19 5.23
CA ARG A 54 -2.35 -10.87 4.58
C ARG A 54 -2.23 -9.42 4.10
N LYS A 55 -1.85 -8.54 5.02
CA LYS A 55 -0.95 -7.43 4.66
C LYS A 55 -0.08 -7.00 5.83
N GLU A 56 0.73 -7.94 6.29
CA GLU A 56 1.96 -7.64 7.00
C GLU A 56 3.10 -8.25 6.19
N GLN A 57 4.24 -7.56 6.14
CA GLN A 57 5.45 -7.84 5.34
C GLN A 57 5.42 -7.28 3.89
N ILE A 58 5.87 -6.03 3.76
CA ILE A 58 7.13 -5.65 3.08
C ILE A 58 7.25 -4.13 3.30
N ARG A 59 7.87 -3.75 4.42
CA ARG A 59 8.55 -2.46 4.64
C ARG A 59 9.67 -2.70 5.65
N GLU A 60 10.62 -3.54 5.26
CA GLU A 60 11.97 -3.53 5.81
C GLU A 60 12.91 -3.41 4.62
N GLY A 61 13.61 -2.29 4.53
CA GLY A 61 14.51 -2.03 3.41
C GLY A 61 14.93 -0.60 3.21
N ASP A 62 15.03 0.21 4.27
CA ASP A 62 15.95 1.35 4.29
C ASP A 62 16.20 1.81 5.74
N THR A 63 17.20 1.25 6.41
CA THR A 63 18.04 1.93 7.42
C THR A 63 19.31 1.10 7.62
N ARG A 64 20.30 1.39 6.78
CA ARG A 64 21.73 1.54 7.12
C ARG A 64 22.08 1.30 8.61
N SER A 65 22.64 0.13 8.93
CA SER A 65 23.58 -0.10 10.07
C SER A 65 24.13 -1.54 10.04
N THR A 66 24.98 -1.85 9.06
CA THR A 66 25.80 -3.09 9.03
C THR A 66 27.25 -2.78 9.39
N GLN A 67 27.45 -2.08 10.50
CA GLN A 67 28.71 -1.95 11.23
C GLN A 67 28.33 -1.95 12.71
N THR A 68 29.11 -2.63 13.56
CA THR A 68 28.86 -2.89 15.00
C THR A 68 28.25 -4.26 15.31
N GLN A 69 28.82 -5.32 14.75
CA GLN A 69 28.70 -6.66 15.36
C GLN A 69 29.93 -7.52 15.01
N SER A 70 31.12 -7.02 15.36
CA SER A 70 32.38 -7.75 15.20
C SER A 70 33.39 -7.54 16.34
N GLU A 71 32.96 -7.03 17.51
CA GLU A 71 33.88 -6.73 18.62
C GLU A 71 33.57 -7.38 19.99
N ILE A 72 32.51 -8.19 20.15
CA ILE A 72 32.12 -8.70 21.48
C ILE A 72 32.13 -10.24 21.56
N ASN A 73 33.15 -10.89 20.99
CA ASN A 73 33.36 -12.33 21.19
C ASN A 73 34.84 -12.75 21.11
N ARG A 74 35.72 -12.03 21.82
CA ARG A 74 37.11 -12.47 22.08
C ARG A 74 37.60 -12.31 23.52
N GLU A 75 36.79 -11.81 24.46
CA GLU A 75 37.25 -11.56 25.83
C GLU A 75 36.86 -12.60 26.89
N THR A 76 36.19 -13.70 26.54
CA THR A 76 35.85 -14.79 27.49
C THR A 76 36.55 -16.11 27.19
N LYS A 77 37.85 -16.04 26.87
CA LYS A 77 38.77 -17.20 26.99
C LYS A 77 40.13 -16.79 27.53
N LYS A 78 40.09 -15.99 28.58
CA LYS A 78 41.13 -15.94 29.61
C LYS A 78 40.41 -16.36 30.89
N ASP A 79 41.02 -17.20 31.71
CA ASP A 79 40.51 -17.61 33.03
C ASP A 79 39.50 -18.78 33.05
N SER A 80 39.91 -19.93 32.52
CA SER A 80 39.59 -21.20 33.18
C SER A 80 40.85 -22.06 33.19
N VAL A 81 41.51 -22.01 34.35
CA VAL A 81 42.26 -23.06 35.06
C VAL A 81 42.48 -24.35 34.29
#